data_AF-A0A392MPI7-F1
#
_entry.id   AF-A0A392MPI7-F1
#
_cell.length_a   1.000
_cell.length_b   1.000
_cell.length_c   1.000
_cell.angle_alpha   90.00
_cell.angle_beta   90.00
_cell.angle_gamma   90.00
#
_symmetry.space_group_name_H-M   'P 1'
#
loop_
_entity.id
_entity.type
_entity.pdbx_description
1 polymer ?
#
loop_
_entity_poly.entity_id
_entity_poly.type
_entity_poly.pdbx_seq_one_letter_code
_entity_poly.pdbx_strand_id
1 'polypeptide(L)'
;MDPAHVLYAHHGIMNTVKPKEKLDREGGTPLEMSIEELDVNGFTANLGWSKGKFMPPNVFYVYSDPNKPASSDESKKSSSQKKFALIFICIPVSPGGQVDWRGKYSGALPPTPPREQLLDRYWSHVVNCKSCNLAYKSLNVVEVALQIISVAAIGIVAAMKQRAVSAVTRNFMVVLAVLSFALSR
;
A
#
# COMPACT_ATOMS: atom_id res chain seq x y z
N MET A 1 10.90 4.92 1.52
CA MET A 1 9.67 5.63 1.94
C MET A 1 10.00 6.45 3.16
N ASP A 2 9.57 7.72 3.19
CA ASP A 2 9.76 8.59 4.36
C ASP A 2 8.57 8.43 5.32
N PRO A 3 8.74 7.96 6.56
CA PRO A 3 7.61 7.78 7.48
C PRO A 3 6.88 9.09 7.85
N ALA A 4 7.50 10.26 7.68
CA ALA A 4 6.88 11.54 8.04
C ALA A 4 5.63 11.86 7.22
N HIS A 5 5.55 11.41 5.96
CA HIS A 5 4.37 11.65 5.12
C HIS A 5 3.11 10.91 5.62
N VAL A 6 3.26 9.86 6.43
CA VAL A 6 2.16 8.99 6.83
C VAL A 6 1.10 9.76 7.63
N LEU A 7 1.52 10.71 8.47
CA LEU A 7 0.60 11.53 9.27
C LEU A 7 -0.30 12.43 8.42
N TYR A 8 0.20 12.87 7.26
CA TYR A 8 -0.50 13.77 6.35
C TYR A 8 -1.30 12.99 5.29
N ALA A 9 -0.61 12.17 4.49
CA ALA A 9 -1.19 11.49 3.34
C ALA A 9 -2.13 10.33 3.71
N HIS A 10 -1.95 9.74 4.88
CA HIS A 10 -2.77 8.63 5.38
C HIS A 10 -3.60 9.04 6.60
N HIS A 11 -3.85 10.33 6.78
CA HIS A 11 -4.66 10.86 7.87
C HIS A 11 -6.06 10.20 7.89
N GLY A 12 -6.42 9.60 9.03
CA GLY A 12 -7.71 8.92 9.22
C GLY A 12 -7.77 7.48 8.67
N ILE A 13 -6.75 7.01 7.94
CA ILE A 13 -6.64 5.64 7.44
C ILE A 13 -5.75 4.80 8.35
N MET A 14 -4.57 5.31 8.71
CA MET A 14 -3.67 4.68 9.67
C MET A 14 -3.89 5.27 11.06
N ASN A 15 -4.11 4.40 12.05
CA ASN A 15 -4.19 4.82 13.46
C ASN A 15 -2.77 4.93 14.02
N THR A 16 -2.09 6.01 13.66
CA THR A 16 -0.77 6.35 14.21
C THR A 16 -0.92 6.93 15.60
N VAL A 17 0.09 6.75 16.46
CA VAL A 17 0.14 7.43 17.76
C VAL A 17 0.17 8.94 17.50
N LYS A 18 -0.87 9.65 17.94
CA LYS A 18 -0.93 11.10 17.83
C LYS A 18 0.08 11.70 18.81
N PRO A 19 0.92 12.65 18.38
CA PRO A 19 1.82 13.35 19.29
C PRO A 19 1.05 14.02 20.43
N LYS A 20 1.63 14.00 21.63
CA LYS A 20 1.07 14.71 22.81
C LYS A 20 1.04 16.21 22.58
N GLU A 21 2.03 16.73 21.86
CA GLU A 21 2.15 18.13 21.45
C GLU A 21 2.10 18.21 19.93
N LYS A 22 1.15 18.99 19.41
CA LYS A 22 0.97 19.20 17.97
C LYS A 22 1.61 20.52 17.59
N LEU A 23 2.58 20.51 16.67
CA LEU A 23 3.21 21.73 16.17
C LEU A 23 2.45 22.36 15.00
N ASP A 24 1.53 21.62 14.38
CA ASP A 24 0.69 22.09 13.29
C ASP A 24 -0.77 21.62 13.42
N ARG A 25 -1.60 22.01 12.46
CA ARG A 25 -3.04 21.67 12.41
C ARG A 25 -3.29 20.17 12.29
N GLU A 26 -2.39 19.42 11.63
CA GLU A 26 -2.55 18.00 11.32
C GLU A 26 -1.92 17.08 12.36
N GLY A 27 -1.20 17.66 13.33
CA GLY A 27 -0.49 16.93 14.38
C GLY A 27 0.87 16.39 13.93
N GLY A 28 1.47 16.97 12.91
CA GLY A 28 2.87 16.85 12.57
C GLY A 28 3.78 17.25 13.73
N THR A 29 4.79 16.42 13.95
CA THR A 29 5.89 16.66 14.88
C THR A 29 7.14 16.05 14.25
N PRO A 30 8.36 16.56 14.55
CA PRO A 30 9.58 15.89 14.16
C PRO A 30 9.55 14.42 14.59
N LEU A 31 9.73 13.52 13.63
CA LEU A 31 9.75 12.09 13.92
C LEU A 31 11.05 11.76 14.65
N GLU A 32 10.94 11.32 15.90
CA GLU A 32 12.08 10.81 16.65
C GLU A 32 12.46 9.42 16.11
N MET A 33 13.50 9.40 15.27
CA MET A 33 14.09 8.19 14.72
C MET A 33 15.51 8.02 15.27
N SER A 34 15.77 6.90 15.93
CA SER A 34 17.11 6.53 16.37
C SER A 34 17.58 5.26 15.67
N ILE A 35 18.80 5.25 15.18
CA ILE A 35 19.40 4.07 14.54
C ILE A 35 19.94 3.17 15.65
N GLU A 36 19.39 1.96 15.77
CA GLU A 36 19.84 0.95 16.75
C GLU A 36 21.05 0.19 16.20
N GLU A 37 20.99 -0.21 14.92
CA GLU A 37 22.03 -0.98 14.25
C GLU A 37 22.22 -0.47 12.82
N LEU A 38 23.47 -0.40 12.37
CA LEU A 38 23.84 -0.01 11.01
C LEU A 38 24.94 -0.96 10.52
N ASP A 39 24.67 -1.69 9.45
CA ASP A 39 25.60 -2.63 8.84
C ASP A 39 25.60 -2.54 7.30
N VAL A 40 26.46 -3.31 6.64
CA VAL A 40 26.49 -3.41 5.16
C VAL A 40 25.17 -3.99 4.62
N ASN A 41 24.41 -4.70 5.45
CA ASN A 41 23.12 -5.28 5.12
C ASN A 41 21.95 -4.34 5.46
N GLY A 42 22.21 -3.06 5.77
CA GLY A 42 21.21 -2.02 5.98
C GLY A 42 21.21 -1.42 7.38
N PHE A 43 20.02 -1.05 7.88
CA PHE A 43 19.89 -0.44 9.20
C PHE A 43 18.60 -0.83 9.90
N THR A 44 18.66 -0.91 11.23
CA THR A 44 17.49 -1.01 12.11
C THR A 44 17.32 0.32 12.82
N ALA A 45 16.13 0.89 12.77
CA ALA A 45 15.78 2.14 13.41
C ALA A 45 14.60 1.96 14.36
N ASN A 46 14.66 2.62 15.51
CA ASN A 46 13.53 2.83 16.41
C ASN A 46 12.81 4.11 15.99
N LEU A 47 11.50 4.03 15.74
CA LEU A 47 10.64 5.18 15.43
C LEU A 47 9.72 5.50 16.62
N GLY A 48 10.16 5.19 17.84
CA GLY A 48 9.40 5.34 19.10
C GLY A 48 8.39 4.22 19.34
N TRP A 49 7.33 4.17 18.52
CA TRP A 49 6.19 3.22 18.63
C TRP A 49 6.29 2.02 17.67
N SER A 50 7.20 2.09 16.70
CA SER A 50 7.46 1.05 15.71
C SER A 50 8.95 0.90 15.46
N LYS A 51 9.39 -0.26 15.02
CA LYS A 51 10.74 -0.50 14.52
C LYS A 51 10.72 -0.55 13.00
N GLY A 52 11.69 0.11 12.38
CA GLY A 52 11.93 0.08 10.95
C GLY A 52 13.21 -0.69 10.66
N LYS A 53 13.22 -1.55 9.66
CA LYS A 53 14.46 -2.13 9.14
C LYS A 53 14.53 -1.91 7.64
N PHE A 54 15.64 -1.32 7.22
CA PHE A 54 16.03 -1.24 5.82
C PHE A 54 17.03 -2.34 5.52
N MET A 55 16.81 -3.05 4.42
CA MET A 55 17.74 -4.02 3.85
C MET A 55 17.98 -3.62 2.39
N PRO A 56 19.21 -3.24 2.00
CA PRO A 56 19.53 -2.96 0.63
C PRO A 56 19.34 -4.24 -0.21
N PRO A 57 19.01 -4.09 -1.51
CA PRO A 57 18.96 -2.83 -2.25
C PRO A 57 17.65 -2.04 -2.10
N ASN A 58 16.56 -2.63 -1.57
CA ASN A 58 15.24 -2.01 -1.71
C ASN A 58 14.13 -2.45 -0.75
N VAL A 59 14.44 -3.22 0.29
CA VAL A 59 13.42 -3.69 1.22
C VAL A 59 13.42 -2.77 2.43
N PHE A 60 12.27 -2.19 2.73
CA PHE A 60 12.06 -1.45 3.96
C PHE A 60 10.81 -1.99 4.64
N TYR A 61 10.91 -2.44 5.88
CA TYR A 61 9.75 -2.88 6.62
C TYR A 61 9.63 -2.18 7.96
N VAL A 62 8.39 -1.87 8.35
CA VAL A 62 8.04 -1.21 9.60
C VAL A 62 7.10 -2.12 10.37
N TYR A 63 7.40 -2.40 11.63
CA TYR A 63 6.62 -3.29 12.47
C TYR A 63 6.42 -2.73 13.89
N SER A 64 5.33 -3.11 14.54
CA SER A 64 5.09 -2.75 15.95
C SER A 64 6.11 -3.42 16.86
N ASP A 65 6.70 -2.66 17.79
CA ASP A 65 7.58 -3.24 18.81
C ASP A 65 6.74 -4.06 19.82
N PRO A 66 6.97 -5.38 19.96
CA PRO A 66 6.21 -6.21 20.89
C PRO A 66 6.49 -5.90 22.37
N ASN A 67 7.59 -5.21 22.69
CA ASN A 67 8.07 -5.01 24.05
C ASN A 67 7.80 -3.60 24.62
N LYS A 68 7.30 -2.65 23.81
CA LYS A 68 6.94 -1.30 24.26
C LYS A 68 5.43 -1.09 24.21
N PRO A 69 4.72 -1.06 25.36
CA PRO A 69 3.41 -0.45 25.41
C PRO A 69 3.54 1.06 25.22
N ALA A 70 2.63 1.68 24.47
CA ALA A 70 2.54 3.13 24.39
C ALA A 70 2.36 3.69 25.81
N SER A 71 3.26 4.62 26.19
CA SER A 71 3.23 5.48 27.39
C SER A 71 1.94 5.40 28.20
N SER A 72 2.06 4.96 29.44
CA SER A 72 1.17 5.33 30.55
C SER A 72 0.88 6.83 30.51
N ASP A 73 -0.35 7.23 30.19
CA ASP A 73 -1.31 7.70 31.19
C ASP A 73 -2.70 8.01 30.58
N GLU A 74 -3.70 7.67 31.39
CA GLU A 74 -5.16 7.92 31.35
C GLU A 74 -6.05 7.35 30.22
N SER A 75 -6.63 6.18 30.58
CA SER A 75 -8.05 5.82 30.49
C SER A 75 -8.87 6.30 29.28
N LYS A 76 -8.97 5.44 28.26
CA LYS A 76 -10.27 4.95 27.74
C LYS A 76 -10.05 3.72 26.85
N LYS A 77 -10.64 2.63 27.32
CA LYS A 77 -10.71 1.29 26.75
C LYS A 77 -11.07 1.33 25.25
N SER A 78 -10.17 0.93 24.36
CA SER A 78 -10.56 0.49 23.01
C SER A 78 -9.57 -0.54 22.43
N SER A 79 -10.08 -1.75 22.24
CA SER A 79 -9.78 -2.67 21.13
C SER A 79 -8.31 -3.12 20.93
N SER A 80 -8.03 -4.36 21.36
CA SER A 80 -6.94 -5.25 20.93
C SER A 80 -5.70 -4.61 20.33
N GLN A 81 -4.55 -4.76 21.00
CA GLN A 81 -3.22 -4.45 20.46
C GLN A 81 -2.98 -5.18 19.14
N LYS A 82 -3.32 -4.54 18.00
CA LYS A 82 -3.13 -5.12 16.67
C LYS A 82 -1.67 -4.92 16.29
N LYS A 83 -0.90 -6.00 16.36
CA LYS A 83 0.44 -6.08 15.76
C LYS A 83 0.30 -5.80 14.27
N PHE A 84 1.02 -4.80 13.76
CA PHE A 84 1.08 -4.53 12.32
C PHE A 84 2.52 -4.66 11.84
N ALA A 85 2.68 -5.12 10.60
CA ALA A 85 3.93 -5.12 9.87
C ALA A 85 3.64 -4.70 8.43
N LEU A 86 4.34 -3.69 7.94
CA LEU A 86 4.27 -3.19 6.57
C LEU A 86 5.62 -3.45 5.90
N ILE A 87 5.62 -4.15 4.77
CA ILE A 87 6.83 -4.42 3.98
C ILE A 87 6.70 -3.64 2.68
N PHE A 88 7.62 -2.70 2.47
CA PHE A 88 7.78 -1.94 1.23
C PHE A 88 8.93 -2.53 0.44
N ILE A 89 8.64 -3.05 -0.75
CA ILE A 89 9.65 -3.56 -1.68
C ILE A 89 9.73 -2.58 -2.85
N CYS A 90 10.79 -1.78 -2.89
CA CYS A 90 10.99 -0.79 -3.95
C CYS A 90 11.71 -1.44 -5.14
N ILE A 91 10.99 -2.13 -6.01
CA ILE A 91 11.60 -2.70 -7.22
C ILE A 91 11.97 -1.56 -8.18
N PRO A 92 13.27 -1.28 -8.44
CA PRO A 92 13.65 -0.22 -9.37
C PRO A 92 13.22 -0.63 -10.78
N VAL A 93 12.15 -0.01 -11.28
CA VAL A 93 11.70 -0.17 -12.66
C VAL A 93 12.47 0.80 -13.55
N SER A 94 13.73 0.46 -13.81
CA SER A 94 14.52 1.04 -14.90
C SER A 94 14.57 0.04 -16.07
N PRO A 95 14.37 0.47 -17.33
CA PRO A 95 14.81 -0.34 -18.46
C PRO A 95 16.33 -0.22 -18.55
N GLY A 96 17.04 -1.13 -17.86
CA GLY A 96 18.49 -1.28 -17.96
C GLY A 96 19.27 -0.91 -16.69
N GLY A 97 19.95 -1.90 -16.12
CA GLY A 97 21.14 -1.72 -15.27
C GLY A 97 20.90 -1.34 -13.81
N GLN A 98 21.72 -1.93 -12.93
CA GLN A 98 21.87 -1.52 -11.55
C GLN A 98 22.36 -0.07 -11.52
N VAL A 99 21.68 0.82 -10.78
CA VAL A 99 22.14 2.20 -10.58
C VAL A 99 23.43 2.15 -9.75
N ASP A 100 24.55 2.48 -10.38
CA ASP A 100 25.84 2.57 -9.69
C ASP A 100 25.87 3.82 -8.81
N TRP A 101 25.64 3.61 -7.52
CA TRP A 101 25.67 4.66 -6.51
C TRP A 101 27.09 5.06 -6.10
N ARG A 102 28.16 4.41 -6.62
CA ARG A 102 29.54 4.76 -6.28
C ARG A 102 29.96 6.07 -6.96
N GLY A 103 29.95 7.15 -6.18
CA GLY A 103 30.85 8.30 -6.40
C GLY A 103 30.32 9.46 -7.26
N LYS A 104 29.05 9.47 -7.68
CA LYS A 104 28.47 10.61 -8.43
C LYS A 104 27.22 11.20 -7.78
N TYR A 105 27.21 11.33 -6.46
CA TYR A 105 26.17 12.08 -5.74
C TYR A 105 26.67 13.49 -5.44
N SER A 106 26.27 14.47 -6.25
CA SER A 106 26.53 15.90 -6.01
C SER A 106 25.53 16.55 -5.05
N GLY A 107 24.65 15.75 -4.41
CA GLY A 107 23.54 16.24 -3.57
C GLY A 107 22.38 16.87 -4.36
N ALA A 108 22.57 17.15 -5.66
CA ALA A 108 21.51 17.61 -6.55
C ALA A 108 20.77 16.41 -7.15
N LEU A 109 19.44 16.39 -7.00
CA LEU A 109 18.61 15.43 -7.70
C LEU A 109 18.68 15.73 -9.21
N PRO A 110 18.90 14.72 -10.08
CA PRO A 110 18.80 14.94 -11.52
C PRO A 110 17.39 15.46 -11.84
N PRO A 111 17.25 16.35 -12.84
CA PRO A 111 15.95 16.88 -13.22
C PRO A 111 15.01 15.71 -13.53
N THR A 112 13.83 15.73 -12.92
CA THR A 112 12.85 14.66 -13.12
C THR A 112 12.46 14.66 -14.60
N PRO A 113 12.60 13.52 -15.30
CA PRO A 113 12.18 13.45 -16.70
C PRO A 113 10.68 13.73 -16.81
N PRO A 114 10.22 14.25 -17.96
CA PRO A 114 8.82 14.55 -18.19
C PRO A 114 7.94 13.30 -18.02
N ARG A 115 6.68 13.49 -17.59
CA ARG A 115 5.75 12.42 -17.20
C ARG A 115 5.59 11.36 -18.29
N GLU A 116 5.56 11.79 -19.54
CA GLU A 116 5.39 10.95 -20.73
C GLU A 116 6.54 9.94 -20.83
N GLN A 117 7.77 10.39 -20.60
CA GLN A 117 8.95 9.53 -20.64
C GLN A 117 8.98 8.53 -19.49
N LEU A 118 8.48 8.91 -18.32
CA LEU A 118 8.34 7.98 -17.18
C LEU A 118 7.29 6.91 -17.46
N LEU A 119 6.12 7.30 -17.99
CA LEU A 119 5.04 6.37 -18.32
C LEU A 119 5.42 5.44 -19.47
N ASP A 120 6.15 5.92 -20.47
CA ASP A 120 6.63 5.11 -21.60
C ASP A 120 7.63 4.03 -21.15
N ARG A 121 8.56 4.38 -20.24
CA ARG A 121 9.47 3.42 -19.62
C ARG A 121 8.70 2.37 -18.82
N TYR A 122 7.73 2.78 -18.00
CA TYR A 122 6.89 1.86 -17.23
C TYR A 122 6.12 0.90 -18.14
N TRP A 123 5.49 1.43 -19.19
CA TRP A 123 4.79 0.65 -20.19
C TRP A 123 5.70 -0.38 -20.86
N SER A 124 6.87 0.05 -21.34
CA SER A 124 7.85 -0.83 -21.99
C SER A 124 8.28 -1.99 -21.08
N HIS A 125 8.45 -1.74 -19.78
CA HIS A 125 8.80 -2.77 -18.82
C HIS A 125 7.65 -3.74 -18.58
N VAL A 126 6.44 -3.24 -18.34
CA VAL A 126 5.25 -4.08 -18.09
C VAL A 126 4.99 -5.00 -19.28
N VAL A 127 5.14 -4.51 -20.52
CA VAL A 127 4.89 -5.29 -21.73
C VAL A 127 6.03 -6.28 -22.03
N ASN A 128 7.29 -5.88 -21.85
CA ASN A 128 8.44 -6.73 -22.24
C ASN A 128 8.90 -7.68 -21.12
N CYS A 129 8.61 -7.39 -19.85
CA CYS A 129 8.98 -8.26 -18.74
C CYS A 129 8.00 -9.43 -18.64
N LYS A 130 8.50 -10.68 -18.66
CA LYS A 130 7.66 -11.88 -18.60
C LYS A 130 6.76 -11.94 -17.35
N SER A 131 7.30 -11.58 -16.19
CA SER A 131 6.55 -11.63 -14.93
C SER A 131 5.43 -10.58 -14.91
N CYS A 132 5.75 -9.33 -15.24
CA CYS A 132 4.78 -8.24 -15.26
C CYS A 132 3.74 -8.42 -16.37
N ASN A 133 4.15 -8.87 -17.56
CA ASN A 133 3.25 -9.13 -18.68
C ASN A 133 2.29 -10.29 -18.34
N LEU A 134 2.77 -11.35 -17.69
CA LEU A 134 1.92 -12.44 -17.23
C LEU A 134 0.90 -11.95 -16.20
N ALA A 135 1.34 -11.19 -15.19
CA ALA A 135 0.46 -10.61 -14.18
C ALA A 135 -0.59 -9.69 -14.81
N TYR A 136 -0.16 -8.77 -15.67
CA TYR A 136 -1.03 -7.86 -16.43
C TYR A 136 -2.08 -8.62 -17.25
N LYS A 137 -1.66 -9.64 -18.02
CA LYS A 137 -2.58 -10.49 -18.78
C LYS A 137 -3.56 -11.23 -17.88
N SER A 138 -3.09 -11.78 -16.76
CA SER A 138 -3.96 -12.49 -15.81
C SER A 138 -5.01 -11.57 -15.19
N LEU A 139 -4.64 -10.33 -14.86
CA LEU A 139 -5.57 -9.34 -14.33
C LEU A 139 -6.62 -8.94 -15.38
N ASN A 140 -6.22 -8.71 -16.63
CA ASN A 140 -7.17 -8.45 -17.72
C ASN A 140 -8.14 -9.64 -17.93
N VAL A 141 -7.66 -10.87 -17.84
CA VAL A 141 -8.52 -12.06 -17.93
C VAL A 141 -9.52 -12.11 -16.76
N VAL A 142 -9.05 -11.83 -15.53
CA VAL A 142 -9.92 -11.76 -14.34
C VAL A 142 -10.94 -10.64 -14.48
N GLU A 143 -10.56 -9.47 -14.98
CA GLU A 143 -11.46 -8.35 -15.23
C GLU A 143 -12.61 -8.75 -16.15
N VAL A 144 -12.29 -9.31 -17.32
CA VAL A 144 -13.30 -9.76 -18.30
C VAL A 144 -14.15 -10.89 -17.72
N ALA A 145 -13.56 -11.86 -17.01
CA ALA A 145 -14.30 -12.94 -16.39
C ALA A 145 -15.28 -12.42 -15.33
N LEU A 146 -14.86 -11.46 -14.49
CA LEU A 146 -15.71 -10.86 -13.46
C LEU A 146 -16.87 -10.07 -14.09
N GLN A 147 -16.64 -9.39 -15.21
CA GLN A 147 -17.69 -8.71 -15.97
C GLN A 147 -18.74 -9.72 -16.49
N ILE A 148 -18.30 -10.84 -17.10
CA ILE A 148 -19.21 -11.88 -17.60
C ILE A 148 -20.02 -12.50 -16.47
N ILE A 149 -19.37 -12.84 -15.35
CA ILE A 149 -20.02 -13.42 -14.17
C ILE A 149 -21.07 -12.46 -13.59
N SER A 150 -20.75 -11.17 -13.52
CA SER A 150 -21.67 -10.15 -13.01
C SER A 150 -22.92 -10.02 -13.87
N VAL A 151 -22.77 -10.00 -15.21
CA VAL A 151 -23.90 -9.97 -16.14
C VAL A 151 -24.73 -11.26 -16.07
N ALA A 152 -24.07 -12.42 -16.01
CA ALA A 152 -24.75 -13.71 -15.87
C ALA A 152 -25.54 -13.79 -14.56
N ALA A 153 -25.01 -13.28 -13.45
CA ALA A 153 -25.70 -13.25 -12.16
C ALA A 153 -26.98 -12.42 -12.21
N ILE A 154 -26.98 -11.27 -12.91
CA ILE A 154 -28.19 -10.46 -13.13
C ILE A 154 -29.22 -11.24 -13.94
N GLY A 155 -28.79 -11.94 -15.00
CA GLY A 155 -29.66 -12.80 -15.81
C GLY A 155 -30.30 -13.93 -15.02
N ILE A 156 -29.53 -14.62 -14.16
CA ILE A 156 -30.02 -15.68 -13.28
C ILE A 156 -31.06 -15.12 -12.32
N VAL A 157 -30.75 -14.01 -11.65
CA VAL A 157 -31.69 -13.36 -10.72
C VAL A 157 -33.00 -12.96 -11.41
N ALA A 158 -32.94 -12.51 -12.67
CA ALA A 158 -34.12 -12.19 -13.45
C ALA A 158 -34.98 -13.42 -13.81
N ALA A 159 -34.36 -14.58 -14.02
CA ALA A 159 -35.05 -15.83 -14.37
C ALA A 159 -35.63 -16.58 -13.15
N MET A 160 -35.14 -16.31 -11.93
CA MET A 160 -35.62 -16.97 -10.72
C MET A 160 -37.05 -16.54 -10.35
N LYS A 161 -37.92 -17.52 -10.07
CA LYS A 161 -39.28 -17.23 -9.57
C LYS A 161 -39.20 -16.48 -8.24
N GLN A 162 -40.06 -15.48 -8.05
CA GLN A 162 -40.07 -14.63 -6.84
C GLN A 162 -40.24 -15.39 -5.52
N ARG A 163 -40.77 -16.62 -5.56
CA ARG A 163 -40.98 -17.47 -4.38
C ARG A 163 -39.78 -18.37 -4.05
N ALA A 164 -38.76 -18.42 -4.91
CA ALA A 164 -37.58 -19.27 -4.72
C ALA A 164 -36.52 -18.62 -3.83
N VAL A 165 -36.51 -17.29 -3.71
CA VAL A 165 -35.49 -16.54 -2.95
C VAL A 165 -36.14 -15.35 -2.24
N SER A 166 -35.67 -15.02 -1.04
CA SER A 166 -36.10 -13.81 -0.32
C SER A 166 -35.77 -12.54 -1.13
N ALA A 167 -36.65 -11.54 -1.06
CA ALA A 167 -36.44 -10.24 -1.69
C ALA A 167 -35.13 -9.57 -1.24
N VAL A 168 -34.73 -9.81 0.02
CA VAL A 168 -33.47 -9.30 0.58
C VAL A 168 -32.27 -9.91 -0.13
N THR A 169 -32.25 -11.23 -0.26
CA THR A 169 -31.17 -11.96 -0.96
C THR A 169 -31.10 -11.57 -2.43
N ARG A 170 -32.25 -11.44 -3.10
CA ARG A 170 -32.32 -11.02 -4.50
C ARG A 170 -31.73 -9.63 -4.72
N ASN A 171 -32.14 -8.66 -3.90
CA ASN A 171 -31.65 -7.28 -4.00
C ASN A 171 -30.15 -7.22 -3.67
N PHE A 172 -29.70 -7.97 -2.68
CA PHE A 172 -28.27 -8.05 -2.33
C PHE A 172 -27.42 -8.61 -3.47
N MET A 173 -27.88 -9.68 -4.13
CA MET A 173 -27.19 -10.25 -5.30
C MET A 173 -27.09 -9.27 -6.46
N VAL A 174 -28.16 -8.51 -6.74
CA VAL A 174 -28.14 -7.49 -7.81
C VAL A 174 -27.16 -6.36 -7.47
N VAL A 175 -27.21 -5.83 -6.25
CA VAL A 175 -26.28 -4.78 -5.80
C VAL A 175 -24.84 -5.25 -5.87
N LEU A 176 -24.55 -6.47 -5.41
CA LEU A 176 -23.21 -7.04 -5.46
C LEU A 176 -22.73 -7.19 -6.91
N ALA A 177 -23.58 -7.73 -7.81
CA ALA A 177 -23.22 -7.87 -9.22
C ALA A 177 -22.95 -6.53 -9.90
N VAL A 178 -23.76 -5.50 -9.62
CA VAL A 178 -23.56 -4.15 -10.17
C VAL A 178 -22.27 -3.52 -9.61
N LEU A 179 -22.00 -3.66 -8.32
CA LEU A 179 -20.76 -3.16 -7.71
C LEU A 179 -19.54 -3.88 -8.27
N SER A 180 -19.58 -5.21 -8.40
CA SER A 180 -18.50 -5.99 -9.00
C SER A 180 -18.23 -5.56 -10.44
N PHE A 181 -19.26 -5.30 -11.24
CA PHE A 181 -19.11 -4.80 -12.61
C PHE A 181 -18.57 -3.36 -12.68
N ALA A 182 -19.00 -2.50 -11.75
CA ALA A 182 -18.52 -1.11 -11.68
C ALA A 182 -17.06 -1.03 -11.21
N LEU A 183 -16.65 -1.92 -10.31
CA LEU A 183 -15.28 -2.00 -9.78
C LEU A 183 -14.31 -2.72 -10.72
N SER A 184 -14.81 -3.46 -11.72
CA SER A 184 -14.00 -4.15 -12.71
C SER A 184 -13.80 -3.33 -14.00
N ARG A 185 -13.88 -2.01 -13.93
CA ARG A 185 -13.71 -1.08 -15.06
C ARG A 185 -12.70 0.00 -14.71
#